data_AF-A0A961DEG0-F1
#
_entry.id   AF-A0A961DEG0-F1
#
_cell.length_a   1.000
_cell.length_b   1.000
_cell.length_c   1.000
_cell.angle_alpha   90.00
_cell.angle_beta   90.00
_cell.angle_gamma   90.00
#
_symmetry.space_group_name_H-M   'P 1'
#
loop_
_entity.id
_entity.type
_entity.pdbx_description
1 polymer ?
#
loop_
_entity_poly.entity_id
_entity_poly.type
_entity_poly.pdbx_seq_one_letter_code
_entity_poly.pdbx_strand_id
1 'polypeptide(L)'
;MRAVIERLPPEIRNSFTPEIVKTAVQHASHYPDSFEPFLTEDIGEAALARLARARLKVRYDLHSERGAAMCFIMLVDAMREQHPGRTAHWIATLSHVIADMAACNHDPLVHTATYGWADWKLKLPGGTDFSKIRSLLDLSGSAHDTAGGADSFNAAIDKQLIHDDQRDASKALAEVMLYGQTGAAYCSLRGVDILEGATGWVDRQDLAAREQLWQSIGELGAWAVVRTLRDVEVAARFAKADAQIELTPEVESAHVAEVEKILRDRHIADEALFAPILHDLQPAQEPATGIVLEPSWAMNGAMLGFSSRVQSVAIARSLQQAGQSYATFDVRQILARGLPSPERVPRLIIVATSFHDYHSLKADVFDQRIADYLKHGGRVLWIMGNSQPAPKSFAAFTEAMQRKGAKDRLPVTDEAFLTSSAEVVGSGLPVLKITHPAKTSAGWQQPFCPWTFDLAKSPDLKPLVTLDSGDQTLTVGAITTDSKAACVPIYALTPYLFESGDTIEVAHEPAMDAAAFDVLRALLKQLQ
;
A
#
# COMPACT_ATOMS: atom_id res chain seq x y z
N MET A 1 9.47 -17.39 -10.17
CA MET A 1 9.63 -18.85 -10.35
C MET A 1 10.74 -19.29 -11.31
N ARG A 2 10.77 -18.89 -12.60
CA ARG A 2 11.81 -19.38 -13.56
C ARG A 2 13.25 -19.21 -13.03
N ALA A 3 13.59 -18.00 -12.59
CA ALA A 3 14.90 -17.70 -12.00
C ALA A 3 15.24 -18.53 -10.75
N VAL A 4 14.22 -18.93 -9.97
CA VAL A 4 14.38 -19.82 -8.81
C VAL A 4 14.72 -21.23 -9.30
N ILE A 5 13.92 -21.80 -10.21
CA ILE A 5 14.12 -23.18 -10.71
C ILE A 5 15.53 -23.37 -11.28
N GLU A 6 16.02 -22.41 -12.07
CA GLU A 6 17.35 -22.46 -12.68
C GLU A 6 18.48 -22.56 -11.65
N ARG A 7 18.25 -22.01 -10.45
CA ARG A 7 19.22 -21.88 -9.35
C ARG A 7 18.98 -22.84 -8.19
N LEU A 8 17.97 -23.69 -8.27
CA LEU A 8 17.74 -24.72 -7.25
C LEU A 8 18.96 -25.65 -7.14
N PRO A 9 19.23 -26.19 -5.94
CA PRO A 9 20.25 -27.22 -5.76
C PRO A 9 20.07 -28.36 -6.76
N PRO A 10 21.15 -28.88 -7.39
CA PRO A 10 21.06 -29.88 -8.46
C PRO A 10 20.21 -31.10 -8.08
N GLU A 11 20.31 -31.56 -6.84
CA GLU A 11 19.55 -32.70 -6.31
C GLU A 11 18.03 -32.47 -6.35
N ILE A 12 17.56 -31.25 -6.07
CA ILE A 12 16.14 -30.89 -6.17
C ILE A 12 15.78 -30.67 -7.62
N ARG A 13 16.57 -29.88 -8.35
CA ARG A 13 16.29 -29.51 -9.74
C ARG A 13 16.19 -30.72 -10.67
N ASN A 14 17.07 -31.70 -10.49
CA ASN A 14 17.11 -32.92 -11.32
C ASN A 14 15.90 -33.85 -11.07
N SER A 15 15.17 -33.67 -9.97
CA SER A 15 13.93 -34.43 -9.70
C SER A 15 12.71 -33.90 -10.47
N PHE A 16 12.80 -32.72 -11.09
CA PHE A 16 11.67 -32.08 -11.77
C PHE A 16 11.67 -32.43 -13.26
N THR A 17 10.59 -33.05 -13.74
CA THR A 17 10.36 -33.24 -15.17
C THR A 17 9.97 -31.91 -15.84
N PRO A 18 10.07 -31.80 -17.19
CA PRO A 18 9.60 -30.62 -17.91
C PRO A 18 8.13 -30.26 -17.62
N GLU A 19 7.27 -31.25 -17.42
CA GLU A 19 5.85 -31.07 -17.08
C GLU A 19 5.67 -30.51 -15.67
N ILE A 20 6.48 -30.96 -14.71
CA ILE A 20 6.49 -30.42 -13.35
C ILE A 20 6.93 -28.95 -13.38
N VAL A 21 8.03 -28.65 -14.08
CA VAL A 21 8.52 -27.27 -14.25
C VAL A 21 7.45 -26.38 -14.89
N LYS A 22 6.82 -26.86 -15.98
CA LYS A 22 5.75 -26.14 -16.66
C LYS A 22 4.58 -25.85 -15.71
N THR A 23 4.11 -26.85 -14.98
CA THR A 23 3.01 -26.71 -14.00
C THR A 23 3.39 -25.74 -12.88
N ALA A 24 4.62 -25.82 -12.36
CA ALA A 24 5.10 -24.92 -11.32
C ALA A 24 5.12 -23.46 -11.76
N VAL A 25 5.53 -23.19 -13.01
CA VAL A 25 5.64 -21.83 -13.58
C VAL A 25 4.31 -21.27 -14.06
N GLN A 26 3.39 -22.11 -14.57
CA GLN A 26 2.15 -21.63 -15.21
C GLN A 26 0.92 -21.71 -14.30
N HIS A 27 0.92 -22.63 -13.33
CA HIS A 27 -0.21 -22.87 -12.43
C HIS A 27 0.17 -22.59 -10.98
N ALA A 28 1.16 -23.31 -10.44
CA ALA A 28 1.44 -23.27 -9.00
C ALA A 28 1.94 -21.90 -8.50
N SER A 29 2.66 -21.14 -9.34
CA SER A 29 3.05 -19.78 -8.99
C SER A 29 1.86 -18.83 -8.89
N HIS A 30 0.78 -19.03 -9.63
CA HIS A 30 -0.44 -18.22 -9.52
C HIS A 30 -1.48 -18.82 -8.57
N TYR A 31 -1.17 -19.96 -7.96
CA TYR A 31 -2.09 -20.67 -7.07
C TYR A 31 -2.58 -19.81 -5.90
N PRO A 32 -1.72 -18.98 -5.23
CA PRO A 32 -2.18 -18.09 -4.17
C PRO A 32 -3.17 -17.00 -4.62
N ASP A 33 -3.20 -16.60 -5.89
CA ASP A 33 -4.01 -15.48 -6.40
C ASP A 33 -5.47 -15.86 -6.66
N SER A 34 -6.09 -16.58 -5.72
CA SER A 34 -7.48 -17.02 -5.87
C SER A 34 -8.23 -17.10 -4.55
N PHE A 35 -9.44 -16.56 -4.55
CA PHE A 35 -10.40 -16.67 -3.44
C PHE A 35 -11.16 -18.01 -3.44
N GLU A 36 -10.83 -18.94 -4.33
CA GLU A 36 -11.40 -20.28 -4.33
C GLU A 36 -10.75 -21.17 -3.24
N PRO A 37 -11.44 -22.25 -2.81
CA PRO A 37 -10.87 -23.24 -1.90
C PRO A 37 -9.60 -23.91 -2.44
N PHE A 38 -8.86 -24.56 -1.53
CA PHE A 38 -7.71 -25.40 -1.88
C PHE A 38 -8.13 -26.63 -2.68
N LEU A 39 -7.29 -27.01 -3.65
CA LEU A 39 -7.48 -28.15 -4.55
C LEU A 39 -6.70 -29.38 -4.04
N THR A 40 -7.41 -30.43 -3.63
CA THR A 40 -6.82 -31.66 -3.08
C THR A 40 -5.87 -32.35 -4.06
N GLU A 41 -6.17 -32.29 -5.35
CA GLU A 41 -5.35 -32.85 -6.43
C GLU A 41 -3.95 -32.22 -6.52
N ASP A 42 -3.82 -30.95 -6.15
CA ASP A 42 -2.56 -30.21 -6.22
C ASP A 42 -1.70 -30.45 -4.97
N ILE A 43 -2.32 -30.48 -3.79
CA ILE A 43 -1.60 -30.43 -2.50
C ILE A 43 -1.71 -31.72 -1.67
N GLY A 44 -2.69 -32.58 -1.97
CA GLY A 44 -3.00 -33.80 -1.21
C GLY A 44 -3.89 -33.57 0.03
N GLU A 45 -4.56 -34.63 0.47
CA GLU A 45 -5.50 -34.59 1.61
C GLU A 45 -4.83 -34.18 2.93
N ALA A 46 -3.60 -34.64 3.17
CA ALA A 46 -2.86 -34.32 4.39
C ALA A 46 -2.56 -32.82 4.51
N ALA A 47 -2.13 -32.19 3.41
CA ALA A 47 -1.87 -30.75 3.35
C ALA A 47 -3.17 -29.96 3.55
N LEU A 48 -4.24 -30.35 2.85
CA LEU A 48 -5.56 -29.73 3.00
C LEU A 48 -6.04 -29.74 4.46
N ALA A 49 -5.94 -30.88 5.14
CA ALA A 49 -6.30 -31.01 6.54
C ALA A 49 -5.43 -30.15 7.48
N ARG A 50 -4.15 -29.95 7.15
CA ARG A 50 -3.24 -29.10 7.93
C ARG A 50 -3.56 -27.61 7.74
N LEU A 51 -3.81 -27.16 6.51
CA LEU A 51 -4.24 -25.79 6.21
C LEU A 51 -5.58 -25.45 6.89
N ALA A 52 -6.55 -26.36 6.86
CA ALA A 52 -7.83 -26.19 7.54
C ALA A 52 -7.67 -26.05 9.06
N ARG A 53 -6.78 -26.84 9.69
CA ARG A 53 -6.44 -26.70 11.12
C ARG A 53 -5.77 -25.37 11.44
N ALA A 54 -4.98 -24.83 10.52
CA ALA A 54 -4.40 -23.48 10.59
C ALA A 54 -5.41 -22.36 10.28
N ARG A 55 -6.70 -22.70 10.06
CA ARG A 55 -7.80 -21.78 9.72
C ARG A 55 -7.62 -21.05 8.39
N LEU A 56 -6.84 -21.61 7.48
CA LEU A 56 -6.71 -21.15 6.10
C LEU A 56 -7.80 -21.88 5.28
N LYS A 57 -8.65 -21.12 4.60
CA LYS A 57 -9.86 -21.61 3.93
C LYS A 57 -9.76 -21.54 2.41
N VAL A 58 -9.11 -20.49 1.90
CA VAL A 58 -8.98 -20.21 0.48
C VAL A 58 -7.52 -20.03 0.11
N ARG A 59 -7.19 -20.21 -1.17
CA ARG A 59 -5.80 -20.12 -1.64
C ARG A 59 -5.18 -18.73 -1.37
N TYR A 60 -5.99 -17.68 -1.43
CA TYR A 60 -5.59 -16.32 -1.09
C TYR A 60 -5.09 -16.15 0.35
N ASP A 61 -5.53 -16.99 1.29
CA ASP A 61 -5.08 -16.93 2.68
C ASP A 61 -3.58 -17.25 2.81
N LEU A 62 -2.96 -17.86 1.79
CA LEU A 62 -1.52 -18.12 1.74
C LEU A 62 -0.67 -16.83 1.74
N HIS A 63 -1.25 -15.67 1.37
CA HIS A 63 -0.58 -14.37 1.46
C HIS A 63 -0.45 -13.82 2.90
N SER A 64 -1.17 -14.39 3.87
CA SER A 64 -1.03 -14.00 5.28
C SER A 64 0.30 -14.49 5.87
N GLU A 65 0.76 -13.93 7.00
CA GLU A 65 1.99 -14.39 7.64
C GLU A 65 1.90 -15.87 8.02
N ARG A 66 0.73 -16.28 8.55
CA ARG A 66 0.41 -17.69 8.83
C ARG A 66 0.40 -18.53 7.55
N GLY A 67 -0.13 -18.00 6.46
CA GLY A 67 -0.14 -18.62 5.14
C GLY A 67 1.26 -18.94 4.63
N ALA A 68 2.16 -17.96 4.65
CA ALA A 68 3.56 -18.12 4.24
C ALA A 68 4.29 -19.17 5.10
N ALA A 69 4.09 -19.15 6.42
CA ALA A 69 4.62 -20.17 7.32
C ALA A 69 4.12 -21.57 6.95
N MET A 70 2.83 -21.72 6.64
CA MET A 70 2.27 -23.00 6.21
C MET A 70 2.82 -23.46 4.86
N CYS A 71 3.03 -22.57 3.89
CA CYS A 71 3.71 -22.91 2.64
C CYS A 71 5.10 -23.52 2.90
N PHE A 72 5.86 -22.93 3.82
CA PHE A 72 7.17 -23.45 4.21
C PHE A 72 7.08 -24.82 4.90
N ILE A 73 6.13 -25.02 5.82
CA ILE A 73 5.92 -26.33 6.47
C ILE A 73 5.57 -27.40 5.43
N MET A 74 4.68 -27.07 4.49
CA MET A 74 4.26 -28.00 3.44
C MET A 74 5.39 -28.34 2.46
N LEU A 75 6.29 -27.38 2.20
CA LEU A 75 7.51 -27.63 1.44
C LEU A 75 8.41 -28.67 2.13
N VAL A 76 8.62 -28.54 3.43
CA VAL A 76 9.42 -29.50 4.22
C VAL A 76 8.79 -30.89 4.18
N ASP A 77 7.48 -30.98 4.36
CA ASP A 77 6.76 -32.25 4.28
C ASP A 77 6.89 -32.90 2.89
N ALA A 78 6.69 -32.13 1.81
CA ALA A 78 6.80 -32.64 0.44
C ALA A 78 8.22 -33.13 0.11
N MET A 79 9.25 -32.45 0.64
CA MET A 79 10.64 -32.90 0.52
C MET A 79 10.92 -34.17 1.31
N ARG A 80 10.39 -34.28 2.54
CA ARG A 80 10.52 -35.48 3.38
C ARG A 80 9.85 -36.69 2.72
N GLU A 81 8.70 -36.49 2.10
CA GLU A 81 7.96 -37.50 1.32
C GLU A 81 8.61 -37.82 -0.04
N GLN A 82 9.66 -37.10 -0.44
CA GLN A 82 10.33 -37.21 -1.74
C GLN A 82 9.33 -37.11 -2.91
N HIS A 83 8.38 -36.16 -2.84
CA HIS A 83 7.33 -36.00 -3.86
C HIS A 83 7.62 -34.78 -4.77
N PRO A 84 8.26 -34.94 -5.94
CA PRO A 84 8.81 -33.82 -6.71
C PRO A 84 7.75 -32.81 -7.18
N GLY A 85 6.57 -33.29 -7.58
CA GLY A 85 5.47 -32.41 -8.01
C GLY A 85 4.97 -31.46 -6.91
N ARG A 86 4.77 -31.97 -5.69
CA ARG A 86 4.36 -31.16 -4.52
C ARG A 86 5.50 -30.28 -4.03
N THR A 87 6.73 -30.75 -4.07
CA THR A 87 7.90 -29.90 -3.79
C THR A 87 7.94 -28.71 -4.74
N ALA A 88 7.83 -28.93 -6.05
CA ALA A 88 7.80 -27.86 -7.04
C ALA A 88 6.59 -26.92 -6.85
N HIS A 89 5.43 -27.46 -6.50
CA HIS A 89 4.24 -26.66 -6.17
C HIS A 89 4.51 -25.72 -5.00
N TRP A 90 4.96 -26.24 -3.86
CA TRP A 90 5.20 -25.41 -2.66
C TRP A 90 6.36 -24.45 -2.81
N ILE A 91 7.40 -24.78 -3.60
CA ILE A 91 8.43 -23.79 -4.00
C ILE A 91 7.80 -22.66 -4.80
N ALA A 92 6.95 -22.96 -5.78
CA ALA A 92 6.34 -21.94 -6.62
C ALA A 92 5.37 -21.05 -5.85
N THR A 93 4.53 -21.66 -5.01
CA THR A 93 3.60 -20.97 -4.12
C THR A 93 4.32 -20.10 -3.10
N LEU A 94 5.37 -20.63 -2.44
CA LEU A 94 6.19 -19.85 -1.51
C LEU A 94 6.93 -18.71 -2.23
N SER A 95 7.48 -18.98 -3.41
CA SER A 95 8.14 -17.97 -4.24
C SER A 95 7.20 -16.81 -4.60
N HIS A 96 5.93 -17.10 -4.91
CA HIS A 96 4.92 -16.10 -5.22
C HIS A 96 4.63 -15.22 -4.01
N VAL A 97 4.28 -15.83 -2.86
CA VAL A 97 3.92 -15.05 -1.67
C VAL A 97 5.10 -14.22 -1.17
N ILE A 98 6.35 -14.68 -1.33
CA ILE A 98 7.56 -13.89 -1.03
C ILE A 98 7.72 -12.74 -2.04
N ALA A 99 7.55 -13.02 -3.34
CA ALA A 99 7.73 -12.03 -4.39
C ALA A 99 6.73 -10.88 -4.26
N ASP A 100 5.48 -11.18 -3.92
CA ASP A 100 4.47 -10.17 -3.67
C ASP A 100 4.88 -9.21 -2.56
N MET A 101 5.57 -9.65 -1.50
CA MET A 101 5.97 -8.73 -0.43
C MET A 101 6.97 -7.66 -0.87
N ALA A 102 7.68 -7.86 -1.99
CA ALA A 102 8.63 -6.91 -2.56
C ALA A 102 8.29 -6.53 -4.03
N ALA A 103 7.07 -6.79 -4.48
CA ALA A 103 6.64 -6.46 -5.83
C ALA A 103 6.66 -4.94 -6.02
N CYS A 104 7.15 -4.48 -7.17
CA CYS A 104 7.33 -3.05 -7.44
C CYS A 104 6.00 -2.29 -7.38
N ASN A 105 4.91 -2.90 -7.85
CA ASN A 105 3.57 -2.34 -7.79
C ASN A 105 2.98 -2.31 -6.38
N HIS A 106 3.68 -2.77 -5.32
CA HIS A 106 3.21 -2.63 -3.93
C HIS A 106 3.85 -1.44 -3.21
N ASP A 107 4.82 -0.77 -3.83
CA ASP A 107 5.17 0.59 -3.45
C ASP A 107 3.97 1.53 -3.72
N PRO A 108 3.55 2.38 -2.76
CA PRO A 108 2.36 3.21 -2.93
C PRO A 108 2.37 4.13 -4.16
N LEU A 109 3.54 4.67 -4.51
CA LEU A 109 3.71 5.60 -5.62
C LEU A 109 3.67 4.84 -6.96
N VAL A 110 4.43 3.75 -7.07
CA VAL A 110 4.40 2.89 -8.26
C VAL A 110 3.00 2.30 -8.47
N HIS A 111 2.33 1.89 -7.39
CA HIS A 111 0.96 1.41 -7.42
C HIS A 111 -0.01 2.46 -8.00
N THR A 112 0.12 3.72 -7.56
CA THR A 112 -0.67 4.84 -8.05
C THR A 112 -0.41 5.10 -9.54
N ALA A 113 0.85 5.05 -9.99
CA ALA A 113 1.18 5.20 -11.39
C ALA A 113 0.61 4.05 -12.25
N THR A 114 0.78 2.80 -11.81
CA THR A 114 0.38 1.59 -12.56
C THR A 114 -1.13 1.49 -12.72
N TYR A 115 -1.89 1.73 -11.65
CA TYR A 115 -3.32 1.44 -11.63
C TYR A 115 -4.18 2.71 -11.61
N GLY A 116 -3.67 3.86 -11.21
CA GLY A 116 -4.38 5.13 -11.30
C GLY A 116 -4.07 5.83 -12.61
N TRP A 117 -2.89 6.44 -12.69
CA TRP A 117 -2.49 7.33 -13.78
C TRP A 117 -2.52 6.64 -15.15
N ALA A 118 -2.05 5.40 -15.23
CA ALA A 118 -2.08 4.63 -16.47
C ALA A 118 -3.49 4.15 -16.88
N ASP A 119 -4.42 3.89 -15.95
CA ASP A 119 -5.81 3.55 -16.30
C ASP A 119 -6.56 4.79 -16.79
N TRP A 120 -6.27 5.93 -16.17
CA TRP A 120 -6.80 7.23 -16.56
C TRP A 120 -6.16 7.81 -17.81
N LYS A 121 -5.11 7.17 -18.34
CA LYS A 121 -4.36 7.61 -19.52
C LYS A 121 -3.83 9.04 -19.39
N LEU A 122 -3.38 9.38 -18.17
CA LEU A 122 -2.65 10.61 -17.95
C LEU A 122 -1.35 10.61 -18.78
N LYS A 123 -0.77 11.78 -18.96
CA LYS A 123 0.37 12.02 -19.86
C LYS A 123 1.62 12.38 -19.07
N LEU A 124 2.75 11.94 -19.60
CA LEU A 124 4.08 12.45 -19.25
C LEU A 124 4.29 13.83 -19.89
N PRO A 125 5.30 14.62 -19.46
CA PRO A 125 5.55 15.96 -20.00
C PRO A 125 5.72 16.01 -21.53
N GLY A 126 6.32 14.98 -22.13
CA GLY A 126 6.44 14.84 -23.58
C GLY A 126 5.14 14.42 -24.31
N GLY A 127 4.02 14.30 -23.58
CA GLY A 127 2.69 13.94 -24.12
C GLY A 127 2.44 12.43 -24.24
N THR A 128 3.39 11.60 -23.81
CA THR A 128 3.26 10.13 -23.87
C THR A 128 2.30 9.62 -22.78
N ASP A 129 1.40 8.71 -23.14
CA ASP A 129 0.43 8.07 -22.23
C ASP A 129 1.12 7.19 -21.17
N PHE A 130 0.74 7.35 -19.90
CA PHE A 130 1.26 6.56 -18.77
C PHE A 130 1.06 5.04 -18.93
N SER A 131 0.08 4.59 -19.70
CA SER A 131 -0.07 3.15 -20.01
C SER A 131 1.17 2.55 -20.67
N LYS A 132 2.04 3.36 -21.29
CA LYS A 132 3.32 2.93 -21.88
C LYS A 132 4.39 2.56 -20.86
N ILE A 133 4.30 3.03 -19.61
CA ILE A 133 5.28 2.64 -18.57
C ILE A 133 4.93 1.32 -17.89
N ARG A 134 3.70 0.79 -18.05
CA ARG A 134 3.22 -0.39 -17.30
C ARG A 134 4.13 -1.62 -17.40
N SER A 135 4.61 -1.95 -18.59
CA SER A 135 5.49 -3.11 -18.78
C SER A 135 6.86 -2.94 -18.12
N LEU A 136 7.26 -1.70 -17.82
CA LEU A 136 8.49 -1.38 -17.09
C LEU A 136 8.27 -1.39 -15.57
N LEU A 137 7.03 -1.33 -15.12
CA LEU A 137 6.60 -1.47 -13.72
C LEU A 137 6.18 -2.92 -13.42
N ASP A 138 6.82 -3.87 -14.10
CA ASP A 138 6.68 -5.30 -13.89
C ASP A 138 8.07 -5.94 -14.04
N LEU A 139 8.49 -6.71 -13.04
CA LEU A 139 9.76 -7.44 -13.07
C LEU A 139 9.86 -8.33 -14.30
N SER A 140 8.75 -8.93 -14.75
CA SER A 140 8.74 -9.79 -15.93
C SER A 140 9.20 -9.04 -17.18
N GLY A 141 8.80 -7.78 -17.35
CA GLY A 141 9.22 -6.95 -18.48
C GLY A 141 10.71 -6.65 -18.43
N SER A 142 11.21 -6.23 -17.27
CA SER A 142 12.63 -5.87 -17.11
C SER A 142 13.58 -7.09 -17.08
N ALA A 143 13.18 -8.20 -16.48
CA ALA A 143 14.02 -9.39 -16.36
C ALA A 143 14.21 -10.15 -17.69
N HIS A 144 13.32 -9.94 -18.67
CA HIS A 144 13.47 -10.50 -20.03
C HIS A 144 14.02 -9.47 -21.03
N ASP A 145 14.31 -8.25 -20.58
CA ASP A 145 14.90 -7.22 -21.44
C ASP A 145 16.36 -7.57 -21.76
N THR A 146 16.63 -7.76 -23.06
CA THR A 146 17.97 -8.12 -23.56
C THR A 146 18.88 -6.91 -23.75
N ALA A 147 18.43 -5.70 -23.42
CA ALA A 147 19.23 -4.48 -23.53
C ALA A 147 19.97 -4.15 -22.23
N GLY A 148 19.85 -4.98 -21.18
CA GLY A 148 20.60 -4.87 -19.92
C GLY A 148 19.80 -5.19 -18.67
N GLY A 149 18.46 -5.27 -18.77
CA GLY A 149 17.60 -5.61 -17.64
C GLY A 149 17.83 -7.02 -17.09
N ALA A 150 17.96 -8.02 -17.97
CA ALA A 150 18.28 -9.40 -17.58
C ALA A 150 19.63 -9.50 -16.85
N ASP A 151 20.66 -8.80 -17.36
CA ASP A 151 22.00 -8.80 -16.76
C ASP A 151 22.00 -8.14 -15.39
N SER A 152 21.30 -7.00 -15.25
CA SER A 152 21.14 -6.29 -13.98
C SER A 152 20.43 -7.15 -12.93
N PHE A 153 19.38 -7.86 -13.34
CA PHE A 153 18.65 -8.78 -12.46
C PHE A 153 19.52 -9.95 -12.00
N ASN A 154 20.27 -10.59 -12.91
CA ASN A 154 21.17 -11.68 -12.56
C ASN A 154 22.30 -11.21 -11.62
N ALA A 155 22.92 -10.07 -11.91
CA ALA A 155 23.96 -9.48 -11.06
C ALA A 155 23.41 -9.13 -9.66
N ALA A 156 22.17 -8.66 -9.57
CA ALA A 156 21.52 -8.38 -8.30
C ALA A 156 21.26 -9.66 -7.49
N ILE A 157 20.89 -10.78 -8.12
CA ILE A 157 20.77 -12.08 -7.45
C ILE A 157 22.11 -12.50 -6.86
N ASP A 158 23.18 -12.46 -7.66
CA ASP A 158 24.51 -12.90 -7.24
C ASP A 158 25.05 -12.07 -6.07
N LYS A 159 24.79 -10.75 -6.08
CA LYS A 159 25.18 -9.82 -5.00
C LYS A 159 24.43 -10.05 -3.69
N GLN A 160 23.18 -10.52 -3.76
CA GLN A 160 22.29 -10.67 -2.61
C GLN A 160 22.19 -12.11 -2.11
N LEU A 161 22.96 -13.04 -2.69
CA LEU A 161 22.84 -14.45 -2.38
C LEU A 161 23.01 -14.71 -0.87
N ILE A 162 22.04 -15.42 -0.30
CA ILE A 162 22.01 -15.83 1.09
C ILE A 162 21.79 -17.33 1.15
N HIS A 163 22.49 -17.99 2.07
CA HIS A 163 22.42 -19.43 2.27
C HIS A 163 21.83 -19.78 3.64
N ASP A 164 21.45 -21.04 3.80
CA ASP A 164 21.04 -21.60 5.09
C ASP A 164 22.12 -21.40 6.18
N ASP A 165 21.77 -20.61 7.18
CA ASP A 165 22.62 -20.24 8.32
C ASP A 165 22.45 -21.17 9.53
N GLN A 166 21.84 -22.34 9.34
CA GLN A 166 21.63 -23.36 10.36
C GLN A 166 20.70 -22.94 11.50
N ARG A 167 19.83 -21.94 11.30
CA ARG A 167 18.79 -21.58 12.28
C ARG A 167 17.84 -22.75 12.59
N ASP A 168 17.27 -22.71 13.79
CA ASP A 168 16.23 -23.66 14.22
C ASP A 168 14.88 -23.42 13.53
N ALA A 169 13.96 -24.38 13.68
CA ALA A 169 12.66 -24.35 13.02
C ALA A 169 11.80 -23.15 13.43
N SER A 170 11.80 -22.78 14.71
CA SER A 170 11.04 -21.64 15.22
C SER A 170 11.52 -20.32 14.61
N LYS A 171 12.84 -20.11 14.52
CA LYS A 171 13.42 -18.93 13.88
C LYS A 171 13.18 -18.89 12.37
N ALA A 172 13.25 -20.04 11.69
CA ALA A 172 12.95 -20.12 10.27
C ALA A 172 11.50 -19.71 9.98
N LEU A 173 10.53 -20.24 10.76
CA LEU A 173 9.12 -19.86 10.62
C LEU A 173 8.90 -18.37 10.91
N ALA A 174 9.45 -17.87 12.02
CA ALA A 174 9.31 -16.46 12.40
C ALA A 174 9.84 -15.52 11.30
N GLU A 175 10.96 -15.86 10.66
CA GLU A 175 11.49 -15.05 9.55
C GLU A 175 10.63 -15.14 8.28
N VAL A 176 10.15 -16.33 7.89
CA VAL A 176 9.23 -16.48 6.74
C VAL A 176 7.98 -15.61 6.95
N MET A 177 7.46 -15.57 8.17
CA MET A 177 6.34 -14.71 8.55
C MET A 177 6.67 -13.22 8.47
N LEU A 178 7.93 -12.82 8.62
CA LEU A 178 8.40 -11.42 8.58
C LEU A 178 8.67 -10.90 7.16
N TYR A 179 8.51 -11.71 6.12
CA TYR A 179 8.73 -11.25 4.75
C TYR A 179 7.77 -10.14 4.32
N GLY A 180 6.57 -10.08 4.87
CA GLY A 180 5.66 -8.95 4.60
C GLY A 180 6.25 -7.61 5.01
N GLN A 181 6.80 -7.53 6.22
CA GLN A 181 7.37 -6.30 6.75
C GLN A 181 8.74 -5.98 6.15
N THR A 182 9.61 -6.99 6.01
CA THR A 182 10.95 -6.80 5.46
C THR A 182 10.94 -6.58 3.95
N GLY A 183 10.00 -7.17 3.22
CA GLY A 183 9.77 -6.93 1.79
C GLY A 183 9.26 -5.52 1.54
N ALA A 184 8.26 -5.06 2.30
CA ALA A 184 7.76 -3.69 2.18
C ALA A 184 8.82 -2.63 2.54
N ALA A 185 9.68 -2.91 3.53
CA ALA A 185 10.84 -2.06 3.84
C ALA A 185 11.85 -1.99 2.71
N TYR A 186 12.10 -3.13 2.05
CA TYR A 186 13.00 -3.19 0.92
C TYR A 186 12.42 -2.50 -0.32
N CYS A 187 11.11 -2.61 -0.52
CA CYS A 187 10.37 -2.00 -1.63
C CYS A 187 10.31 -0.46 -1.53
N SER A 188 9.99 0.08 -0.35
CA SER A 188 9.79 1.53 -0.13
C SER A 188 11.04 2.39 -0.37
N LEU A 189 12.22 1.77 -0.43
CA LEU A 189 13.48 2.45 -0.74
C LEU A 189 13.65 2.72 -2.24
N ARG A 190 12.88 2.06 -3.10
CA ARG A 190 13.14 1.98 -4.55
C ARG A 190 12.00 2.50 -5.42
N GLY A 191 10.80 2.70 -4.87
CA GLY A 191 9.63 3.10 -5.66
C GLY A 191 9.82 4.40 -6.45
N VAL A 192 10.46 5.40 -5.85
CA VAL A 192 10.77 6.69 -6.49
C VAL A 192 11.72 6.47 -7.68
N ASP A 193 12.85 5.82 -7.46
CA ASP A 193 13.86 5.54 -8.49
C ASP A 193 13.31 4.69 -9.64
N ILE A 194 12.45 3.71 -9.33
CA ILE A 194 11.78 2.88 -10.35
C ILE A 194 10.88 3.75 -11.22
N LEU A 195 10.06 4.62 -10.61
CA LEU A 195 9.14 5.46 -11.36
C LEU A 195 9.89 6.56 -12.13
N GLU A 196 10.90 7.17 -11.54
CA GLU A 196 11.79 8.14 -12.20
C GLU A 196 12.47 7.50 -13.41
N GLY A 197 13.07 6.32 -13.23
CA GLY A 197 13.74 5.58 -14.30
C GLY A 197 12.80 5.20 -15.44
N ALA A 198 11.61 4.67 -15.12
CA ALA A 198 10.60 4.30 -16.10
C ALA A 198 10.07 5.50 -16.89
N THR A 199 9.76 6.60 -16.20
CA THR A 199 9.27 7.82 -16.86
C THR A 199 10.35 8.51 -17.66
N GLY A 200 11.58 8.61 -17.15
CA GLY A 200 12.72 9.16 -17.88
C GLY A 200 13.05 8.38 -19.15
N TRP A 201 12.99 7.04 -19.09
CA TRP A 201 13.18 6.20 -20.27
C TRP A 201 12.07 6.40 -21.30
N VAL A 202 10.80 6.31 -20.90
CA VAL A 202 9.68 6.40 -21.85
C VAL A 202 9.55 7.80 -22.45
N ASP A 203 9.70 8.85 -21.65
CA ASP A 203 9.49 10.23 -22.07
C ASP A 203 10.69 10.80 -22.84
N ARG A 204 11.91 10.53 -22.38
CA ARG A 204 13.14 11.19 -22.86
C ARG A 204 14.15 10.25 -23.51
N GLN A 205 13.89 8.94 -23.52
CA GLN A 205 14.87 7.92 -23.95
C GLN A 205 16.21 8.04 -23.20
N ASP A 206 16.14 8.41 -21.93
CA ASP A 206 17.31 8.60 -21.08
C ASP A 206 17.93 7.25 -20.67
N LEU A 207 19.17 7.01 -21.12
CA LEU A 207 19.88 5.76 -20.83
C LEU A 207 20.25 5.60 -19.36
N ALA A 208 20.58 6.69 -18.66
CA ALA A 208 20.93 6.63 -17.25
C ALA A 208 19.68 6.31 -16.40
N ALA A 209 18.54 6.92 -16.73
CA ALA A 209 17.25 6.61 -16.12
C ALA A 209 16.87 5.13 -16.32
N ARG A 210 17.12 4.59 -17.52
CA ARG A 210 16.88 3.17 -17.83
C ARG A 210 17.78 2.24 -17.02
N GLU A 211 19.06 2.55 -16.89
CA GLU A 211 20.00 1.78 -16.07
C GLU A 211 19.58 1.77 -14.59
N GLN A 212 19.19 2.92 -14.04
CA GLN A 212 18.66 3.04 -12.68
C GLN A 212 17.38 2.21 -12.47
N LEU A 213 16.45 2.24 -13.44
CA LEU A 213 15.26 1.39 -13.44
C LEU A 213 15.64 -0.10 -13.35
N TRP A 214 16.52 -0.56 -14.24
CA TRP A 214 16.94 -1.97 -14.28
C TRP A 214 17.62 -2.42 -13.01
N GLN A 215 18.49 -1.58 -12.45
CA GLN A 215 19.11 -1.86 -11.16
C GLN A 215 18.04 -1.99 -10.07
N SER A 216 17.16 -0.99 -9.94
CA SER A 216 16.18 -0.94 -8.84
C SER A 216 15.17 -2.08 -8.90
N ILE A 217 14.60 -2.37 -10.08
CA ILE A 217 13.65 -3.47 -10.24
C ILE A 217 14.33 -4.84 -10.16
N GLY A 218 15.56 -4.95 -10.67
CA GLY A 218 16.38 -6.16 -10.56
C GLY A 218 16.70 -6.48 -9.10
N GLU A 219 17.02 -5.47 -8.30
CA GLU A 219 17.24 -5.63 -6.86
C GLU A 219 16.00 -6.12 -6.11
N LEU A 220 14.80 -5.62 -6.46
CA LEU A 220 13.52 -6.10 -5.89
C LEU A 220 13.25 -7.55 -6.25
N GLY A 221 13.39 -7.91 -7.52
CA GLY A 221 13.21 -9.30 -7.96
C GLY A 221 14.21 -10.24 -7.28
N ALA A 222 15.47 -9.80 -7.17
CA ALA A 222 16.54 -10.58 -6.58
C ALA A 222 16.25 -10.86 -5.10
N TRP A 223 15.72 -9.88 -4.37
CA TRP A 223 15.33 -10.01 -2.96
C TRP A 223 14.42 -11.23 -2.73
N ALA A 224 13.43 -11.43 -3.61
CA ALA A 224 12.49 -12.54 -3.51
C ALA A 224 13.11 -13.88 -3.93
N VAL A 225 13.91 -13.88 -5.01
CA VAL A 225 14.60 -15.09 -5.50
C VAL A 225 15.56 -15.64 -4.44
N VAL A 226 16.43 -14.81 -3.87
CA VAL A 226 17.45 -15.28 -2.91
C VAL A 226 16.83 -15.83 -1.63
N ARG A 227 15.73 -15.22 -1.15
CA ARG A 227 15.00 -15.71 0.03
C ARG A 227 14.31 -17.02 -0.24
N THR A 228 13.66 -17.15 -1.39
CA THR A 228 13.06 -18.42 -1.81
C THR A 228 14.12 -19.53 -1.88
N LEU A 229 15.28 -19.26 -2.48
CA LEU A 229 16.37 -20.24 -2.57
C LEU A 229 16.90 -20.63 -1.19
N ARG A 230 17.11 -19.65 -0.30
CA ARG A 230 17.50 -19.91 1.09
C ARG A 230 16.48 -20.74 1.84
N ASP A 231 15.18 -20.44 1.69
CA ASP A 231 14.11 -21.22 2.32
C ASP A 231 14.05 -22.65 1.79
N VAL A 232 14.34 -22.87 0.50
CA VAL A 232 14.49 -24.21 -0.07
C VAL A 232 15.65 -24.97 0.58
N GLU A 233 16.81 -24.34 0.76
CA GLU A 233 17.95 -24.96 1.44
C GLU A 233 17.62 -25.34 2.88
N VAL A 234 17.01 -24.42 3.64
CA VAL A 234 16.56 -24.68 5.02
C VAL A 234 15.53 -25.81 5.05
N ALA A 235 14.56 -25.80 4.14
CA ALA A 235 13.53 -26.83 4.07
C ALA A 235 14.14 -28.22 3.79
N ALA A 236 15.10 -28.31 2.86
CA ALA A 236 15.80 -29.54 2.53
C ALA A 236 16.59 -30.08 3.73
N ARG A 237 17.26 -29.21 4.49
CA ARG A 237 17.94 -29.60 5.73
C ARG A 237 16.96 -30.17 6.75
N PHE A 238 15.85 -29.48 7.00
CA PHE A 238 14.85 -29.94 7.97
C PHE A 238 14.19 -31.26 7.56
N ALA A 239 13.90 -31.43 6.27
CA ALA A 239 13.38 -32.69 5.75
C ALA A 239 14.37 -33.85 5.97
N LYS A 240 15.67 -33.63 5.70
CA LYS A 240 16.73 -34.63 5.91
C LYS A 240 16.95 -34.97 7.39
N ALA A 241 16.83 -33.97 8.26
CA ALA A 241 17.00 -34.13 9.71
C ALA A 241 15.74 -34.68 10.41
N ASP A 242 14.66 -34.94 9.66
CA ASP A 242 13.34 -35.30 10.19
C ASP A 242 12.85 -34.34 11.29
N ALA A 243 13.14 -33.06 11.12
CA ALA A 243 12.74 -32.02 12.07
C ALA A 243 11.21 -31.86 12.03
N GLN A 244 10.58 -31.84 13.20
CA GLN A 244 9.17 -31.49 13.33
C GLN A 244 9.03 -29.96 13.30
N ILE A 245 8.26 -29.46 12.33
CA ILE A 245 8.02 -28.04 12.16
C ILE A 245 6.53 -27.77 12.35
N GLU A 246 6.22 -26.95 13.34
CA GLU A 246 4.84 -26.59 13.68
C GLU A 246 4.77 -25.10 13.99
N LEU A 247 3.67 -24.47 13.59
CA LEU A 247 3.36 -23.11 13.99
C LEU A 247 2.74 -23.14 15.39
N THR A 248 3.57 -22.85 16.40
CA THR A 248 3.14 -22.83 17.80
C THR A 248 2.81 -21.39 18.26
N PRO A 249 2.07 -21.23 19.37
CA PRO A 249 1.80 -19.91 19.95
C PRO A 249 3.08 -19.11 20.28
N GLU A 250 4.18 -19.80 20.61
CA GLU A 250 5.48 -19.17 20.89
C GLU A 250 6.09 -18.57 19.62
N VAL A 251 5.99 -19.27 18.48
CA VAL A 251 6.45 -18.75 17.18
C VAL A 251 5.64 -17.52 16.79
N GLU A 252 4.31 -17.58 16.94
CA GLU A 252 3.43 -16.45 16.64
C GLU A 252 3.72 -15.25 17.55
N SER A 253 3.95 -15.50 18.85
CA SER A 253 4.31 -14.43 19.81
C SER A 253 5.68 -13.81 19.48
N ALA A 254 6.67 -14.62 19.11
CA ALA A 254 7.98 -14.14 18.68
C ALA A 254 7.89 -13.29 17.41
N HIS A 255 7.09 -13.74 16.43
CA HIS A 255 6.81 -12.95 15.23
C HIS A 255 6.18 -11.59 15.57
N VAL A 256 5.13 -11.55 16.42
CA VAL A 256 4.50 -10.29 16.84
C VAL A 256 5.51 -9.35 17.50
N ALA A 257 6.35 -9.87 18.40
CA ALA A 257 7.38 -9.07 19.07
C ALA A 257 8.41 -8.47 18.08
N GLU A 258 8.82 -9.24 17.06
CA GLU A 258 9.72 -8.74 16.02
C GLU A 258 9.04 -7.76 15.06
N VAL A 259 7.76 -7.96 14.72
CA VAL A 259 6.99 -6.94 13.98
C VAL A 259 6.94 -5.64 14.77
N GLU A 260 6.62 -5.68 16.06
CA GLU A 260 6.62 -4.48 16.90
C GLU A 260 7.99 -3.79 16.93
N LYS A 261 9.08 -4.56 16.96
CA LYS A 261 10.42 -4.02 16.90
C LYS A 261 10.72 -3.35 15.56
N ILE A 262 10.44 -4.02 14.42
CA ILE A 262 10.59 -3.43 13.09
C ILE A 262 9.77 -2.14 12.97
N LEU A 263 8.52 -2.16 13.44
CA LEU A 263 7.64 -1.00 13.43
C LEU A 263 8.15 0.15 14.31
N ARG A 264 8.93 -0.12 15.36
CA ARG A 264 9.56 0.94 16.17
C ARG A 264 10.84 1.47 15.53
N ASP A 265 11.68 0.57 15.01
CA ASP A 265 13.04 0.89 14.58
C ASP A 265 13.09 1.49 13.16
N ARG A 266 12.11 1.19 12.31
CA ARG A 266 12.06 1.72 10.93
C ARG A 266 11.87 3.24 10.93
N HIS A 267 12.81 4.00 10.38
CA HIS A 267 12.63 5.44 10.26
C HIS A 267 11.84 5.80 9.00
N ILE A 268 10.86 6.70 9.12
CA ILE A 268 10.09 7.16 7.95
C ILE A 268 10.97 7.91 6.94
N ALA A 269 12.08 8.49 7.40
CA ALA A 269 13.09 9.14 6.57
C ALA A 269 13.87 8.17 5.68
N ASP A 270 13.84 6.88 5.96
CA ASP A 270 14.45 5.89 5.09
C ASP A 270 13.57 5.61 3.87
N GLU A 271 12.26 5.91 3.90
CA GLU A 271 11.39 5.65 2.75
C GLU A 271 11.50 6.76 1.70
N ALA A 272 11.82 6.37 0.46
CA ALA A 272 12.08 7.30 -0.63
C ALA A 272 10.89 8.23 -0.92
N LEU A 273 9.66 7.73 -0.76
CA LEU A 273 8.44 8.51 -0.94
C LEU A 273 8.32 9.67 0.06
N PHE A 274 8.72 9.46 1.31
CA PHE A 274 8.54 10.44 2.39
C PHE A 274 9.75 11.34 2.57
N ALA A 275 10.97 10.82 2.44
CA ALA A 275 12.21 11.53 2.77
C ALA A 275 12.27 13.00 2.27
N PRO A 276 11.87 13.32 1.02
CA PRO A 276 11.99 14.69 0.51
C PRO A 276 10.91 15.67 1.03
N ILE A 277 9.85 15.19 1.69
CA ILE A 277 8.78 16.04 2.27
C ILE A 277 8.79 16.07 3.79
N LEU A 278 9.71 15.35 4.45
CA LEU A 278 9.76 15.38 5.91
C LEU A 278 10.21 16.76 6.38
N HIS A 279 9.38 17.37 7.23
CA HIS A 279 9.65 18.67 7.80
C HIS A 279 9.33 18.66 9.29
N ASP A 280 10.39 18.72 10.10
CA ASP A 280 10.27 18.83 11.55
C ASP A 280 9.78 20.23 11.96
N LEU A 281 8.95 20.27 13.00
CA LEU A 281 8.42 21.51 13.56
C LEU A 281 9.52 22.35 14.25
N GLN A 282 10.10 23.32 13.54
CA GLN A 282 11.22 24.13 14.05
C GLN A 282 10.78 25.11 15.16
N PRO A 283 11.57 25.33 16.24
CA PRO A 283 11.18 26.19 17.36
C PRO A 283 10.75 27.61 16.98
N ALA A 284 11.36 28.18 15.94
CA ALA A 284 11.14 29.57 15.52
C ALA A 284 10.27 29.72 14.25
N GLN A 285 9.69 28.63 13.72
CA GLN A 285 8.87 28.73 12.51
C GLN A 285 7.47 29.29 12.81
N GLU A 286 6.88 29.94 11.81
CA GLU A 286 5.48 30.34 11.83
C GLU A 286 4.55 29.13 12.02
N PRO A 287 3.36 29.31 12.61
CA PRO A 287 2.40 28.23 12.79
C PRO A 287 2.20 27.40 11.52
N ALA A 288 2.44 26.10 11.63
CA ALA A 288 2.51 25.20 10.50
C ALA A 288 1.21 24.40 10.34
N THR A 289 0.87 24.06 9.10
CA THR A 289 -0.17 23.04 8.86
C THR A 289 0.44 21.66 9.09
N GLY A 290 -0.10 20.90 10.05
CA GLY A 290 0.38 19.56 10.35
C GLY A 290 -0.16 18.54 9.35
N ILE A 291 0.68 17.59 8.94
CA ILE A 291 0.30 16.50 8.03
C ILE A 291 0.67 15.19 8.69
N VAL A 292 -0.30 14.33 8.91
CA VAL A 292 -0.06 13.00 9.49
C VAL A 292 0.36 12.03 8.40
N LEU A 293 1.47 11.32 8.62
CA LEU A 293 2.02 10.32 7.73
C LEU A 293 2.00 8.94 8.39
N GLU A 294 1.71 7.92 7.59
CA GLU A 294 1.83 6.52 7.98
C GLU A 294 2.87 5.82 7.10
N PRO A 295 3.96 5.28 7.68
CA PRO A 295 4.95 4.49 6.96
C PRO A 295 4.37 3.25 6.24
N SER A 296 5.14 2.68 5.32
CA SER A 296 4.74 1.49 4.57
C SER A 296 5.00 0.22 5.38
N TRP A 297 3.98 -0.50 5.83
CA TRP A 297 4.21 -1.62 6.76
C TRP A 297 4.37 -2.97 6.09
N ALA A 298 3.42 -3.28 5.21
CA ALA A 298 3.30 -4.53 4.46
C ALA A 298 2.43 -4.22 3.23
N MET A 299 2.34 -5.18 2.30
CA MET A 299 1.67 -5.10 0.99
C MET A 299 0.29 -4.38 1.00
N ASN A 300 -0.51 -4.52 2.06
CA ASN A 300 -1.74 -3.73 2.26
C ASN A 300 -1.98 -3.40 3.74
N GLY A 301 -0.94 -3.50 4.57
CA GLY A 301 -1.04 -3.23 5.99
C GLY A 301 -1.05 -1.74 6.27
N ALA A 302 -2.08 -1.23 6.95
CA ALA A 302 -2.21 0.18 7.30
C ALA A 302 -3.29 0.39 8.36
N MET A 303 -3.08 1.35 9.26
CA MET A 303 -4.08 1.92 10.17
C MET A 303 -4.95 2.96 9.45
N LEU A 304 -4.34 3.87 8.67
CA LEU A 304 -4.97 4.98 7.93
C LEU A 304 -5.31 4.60 6.47
N GLY A 305 -4.87 3.44 6.01
CA GLY A 305 -5.16 2.90 4.69
C GLY A 305 -4.07 3.13 3.67
N PHE A 306 -3.95 2.24 2.69
CA PHE A 306 -2.83 2.22 1.74
C PHE A 306 -2.70 3.53 0.94
N SER A 307 -3.82 4.04 0.42
CA SER A 307 -3.86 5.24 -0.41
C SER A 307 -3.58 6.55 0.33
N SER A 308 -3.58 6.54 1.68
CA SER A 308 -3.26 7.72 2.48
C SER A 308 -1.84 8.23 2.23
N ARG A 309 -0.91 7.34 1.88
CA ARG A 309 0.54 7.62 1.76
C ARG A 309 0.83 8.63 0.67
N VAL A 310 0.46 8.30 -0.58
CA VAL A 310 0.70 9.17 -1.74
C VAL A 310 -0.11 10.45 -1.63
N GLN A 311 -1.36 10.38 -1.16
CA GLN A 311 -2.21 11.56 -1.01
C GLN A 311 -1.64 12.54 0.04
N SER A 312 -1.11 12.06 1.16
CA SER A 312 -0.52 12.92 2.19
C SER A 312 0.78 13.57 1.70
N VAL A 313 1.59 12.84 0.93
CA VAL A 313 2.80 13.37 0.28
C VAL A 313 2.44 14.42 -0.76
N ALA A 314 1.41 14.18 -1.58
CA ALA A 314 0.93 15.14 -2.57
C ALA A 314 0.49 16.45 -1.91
N ILE A 315 -0.24 16.37 -0.79
CA ILE A 315 -0.63 17.53 0.01
C ILE A 315 0.60 18.27 0.55
N ALA A 316 1.56 17.55 1.17
CA ALA A 316 2.77 18.14 1.72
C ALA A 316 3.60 18.86 0.65
N ARG A 317 3.80 18.21 -0.50
CA ARG A 317 4.56 18.76 -1.61
C ARG A 317 3.89 19.98 -2.22
N SER A 318 2.57 19.98 -2.41
CA SER A 318 1.87 21.16 -2.92
C SER A 318 1.92 22.34 -1.94
N LEU A 319 1.86 22.10 -0.64
CA LEU A 319 2.07 23.15 0.37
C LEU A 319 3.50 23.70 0.32
N GLN A 320 4.50 22.83 0.18
CA GLN A 320 5.91 23.21 0.00
C GLN A 320 6.10 24.08 -1.25
N GLN A 321 5.60 23.64 -2.40
CA GLN A 321 5.70 24.37 -3.68
C GLN A 321 4.99 25.73 -3.63
N ALA A 322 3.91 25.84 -2.86
CA ALA A 322 3.20 27.10 -2.62
C ALA A 322 3.84 27.98 -1.54
N GLY A 323 4.97 27.58 -0.95
CA GLY A 323 5.65 28.33 0.11
C GLY A 323 4.86 28.41 1.42
N GLN A 324 3.96 27.47 1.68
CA GLN A 324 3.17 27.43 2.91
C GLN A 324 3.89 26.63 4.01
N SER A 325 3.90 27.18 5.23
CA SER A 325 4.46 26.50 6.41
C SER A 325 3.69 25.20 6.71
N TYR A 326 4.40 24.08 6.73
CA TYR A 326 3.86 22.77 7.10
C TYR A 326 4.86 22.00 7.95
N ALA A 327 4.37 21.01 8.69
CA ALA A 327 5.20 20.06 9.43
C ALA A 327 4.60 18.66 9.31
N THR A 328 5.45 17.64 9.26
CA THR A 328 5.02 16.25 9.09
C THR A 328 5.08 15.50 10.42
N PHE A 329 4.11 14.65 10.67
CA PHE A 329 4.01 13.88 11.91
C PHE A 329 3.79 12.40 11.61
N ASP A 330 4.72 11.57 12.05
CA ASP A 330 4.57 10.11 12.00
C ASP A 330 3.47 9.66 12.97
N VAL A 331 2.51 8.87 12.48
CA VAL A 331 1.40 8.32 13.27
C VAL A 331 1.86 7.61 14.55
N ARG A 332 3.03 6.95 14.52
CA ARG A 332 3.64 6.28 15.69
C ARG A 332 4.04 7.28 16.76
N GLN A 333 4.62 8.40 16.35
CA GLN A 333 5.03 9.45 17.29
C GLN A 333 3.82 10.12 17.92
N ILE A 334 2.73 10.32 17.15
CA ILE A 334 1.47 10.84 17.67
C ILE A 334 0.89 9.89 18.72
N LEU A 335 0.84 8.59 18.45
CA LEU A 335 0.37 7.59 19.42
C LEU A 335 1.19 7.64 20.73
N ALA A 336 2.52 7.68 20.59
CA ALA A 336 3.44 7.64 21.73
C ALA A 336 3.48 8.94 22.55
N ARG A 337 3.46 10.11 21.89
CA ARG A 337 3.76 11.41 22.51
C ARG A 337 2.59 12.40 22.48
N GLY A 338 1.54 12.10 21.74
CA GLY A 338 0.43 13.01 21.47
C GLY A 338 0.68 13.92 20.27
N LEU A 339 -0.33 14.75 19.98
CA LEU A 339 -0.25 15.77 18.93
C LEU A 339 0.51 17.02 19.42
N PRO A 340 1.12 17.79 18.51
CA PRO A 340 1.75 19.07 18.85
C PRO A 340 0.75 20.10 19.42
N SER A 341 1.26 21.15 20.06
CA SER A 341 0.43 22.25 20.55
C SER A 341 -0.34 22.93 19.41
N PRO A 342 -1.66 23.16 19.55
CA PRO A 342 -2.48 23.95 18.62
C PRO A 342 -1.95 25.35 18.31
N GLU A 343 -1.15 25.95 19.18
CA GLU A 343 -0.55 27.27 18.92
C GLU A 343 0.50 27.20 17.81
N ARG A 344 1.26 26.10 17.73
CA ARG A 344 2.31 25.89 16.72
C ARG A 344 1.82 25.13 15.50
N VAL A 345 0.82 24.28 15.69
CA VAL A 345 0.15 23.53 14.63
C VAL A 345 -1.34 23.76 14.83
N PRO A 346 -1.93 24.82 14.29
CA PRO A 346 -3.35 25.14 14.53
C PRO A 346 -4.30 24.24 13.74
N ARG A 347 -3.81 23.60 12.68
CA ARG A 347 -4.59 22.76 11.77
C ARG A 347 -3.80 21.50 11.44
N LEU A 348 -4.48 20.36 11.48
CA LEU A 348 -3.94 19.04 11.19
C LEU A 348 -4.72 18.41 10.03
N ILE A 349 -4.02 17.89 9.04
CA ILE A 349 -4.59 17.13 7.93
C ILE A 349 -4.31 15.64 8.17
N ILE A 350 -5.36 14.84 8.12
CA ILE A 350 -5.29 13.38 8.25
C ILE A 350 -5.99 12.76 7.06
N VAL A 351 -5.23 12.05 6.20
CA VAL A 351 -5.81 11.19 5.17
C VAL A 351 -6.03 9.81 5.75
N ALA A 352 -7.28 9.38 5.83
CA ALA A 352 -7.68 8.12 6.45
C ALA A 352 -8.70 7.40 5.55
N THR A 353 -8.20 6.62 4.60
CA THR A 353 -9.04 5.78 3.74
C THR A 353 -9.49 4.50 4.42
N SER A 354 -8.77 4.10 5.46
CA SER A 354 -9.23 3.20 6.51
C SER A 354 -8.92 3.80 7.88
N PHE A 355 -9.54 3.26 8.94
CA PHE A 355 -9.22 3.62 10.32
C PHE A 355 -9.52 2.43 11.23
N HIS A 356 -8.47 1.74 11.69
CA HIS A 356 -8.59 0.55 12.53
C HIS A 356 -7.25 0.24 13.22
N ASP A 357 -7.30 -0.63 14.22
CA ASP A 357 -6.10 -1.19 14.84
C ASP A 357 -5.21 -1.89 13.80
N TYR A 358 -3.90 -1.69 13.92
CA TYR A 358 -2.90 -2.38 13.12
C TYR A 358 -1.67 -2.71 13.95
N HIS A 359 -1.49 -4.01 14.28
CA HIS A 359 -0.52 -4.49 15.27
C HIS A 359 -0.57 -3.68 16.59
N SER A 360 0.52 -2.98 16.92
CA SER A 360 0.67 -2.13 18.10
C SER A 360 0.05 -0.74 17.95
N LEU A 361 -0.38 -0.35 16.74
CA LEU A 361 -1.08 0.91 16.50
C LEU A 361 -2.55 0.74 16.90
N LYS A 362 -3.01 1.56 17.86
CA LYS A 362 -4.34 1.46 18.45
C LYS A 362 -5.22 2.64 18.04
N ALA A 363 -6.32 2.36 17.35
CA ALA A 363 -7.24 3.36 16.83
C ALA A 363 -7.84 4.21 17.96
N ASP A 364 -8.26 3.59 19.07
CA ASP A 364 -8.82 4.31 20.21
C ASP A 364 -7.79 5.25 20.88
N VAL A 365 -6.50 4.90 20.87
CA VAL A 365 -5.44 5.78 21.39
C VAL A 365 -5.27 6.99 20.48
N PHE A 366 -5.24 6.78 19.16
CA PHE A 366 -5.14 7.88 18.20
C PHE A 366 -6.34 8.81 18.27
N ASP A 367 -7.55 8.26 18.38
CA ASP A 367 -8.80 9.00 18.54
C ASP A 367 -8.79 9.87 19.81
N GLN A 368 -8.29 9.32 20.93
CA GLN A 368 -8.09 10.11 22.15
C GLN A 368 -7.10 11.26 21.95
N ARG A 369 -6.01 11.05 21.19
CA ARG A 369 -5.06 12.15 20.87
C ARG A 369 -5.73 13.25 20.07
N ILE A 370 -6.59 12.90 19.11
CA ILE A 370 -7.36 13.88 18.33
C ILE A 370 -8.33 14.64 19.23
N ALA A 371 -9.08 13.94 20.09
CA ALA A 371 -10.00 14.56 21.03
C ALA A 371 -9.30 15.59 21.92
N ASP A 372 -8.13 15.23 22.46
CA ASP A 372 -7.32 16.13 23.28
C ASP A 372 -6.87 17.36 22.48
N TYR A 373 -6.42 17.17 21.24
CA TYR A 373 -5.97 18.28 20.38
C TYR A 373 -7.11 19.25 20.03
N LEU A 374 -8.30 18.74 19.67
CA LEU A 374 -9.51 19.55 19.42
C LEU A 374 -9.93 20.34 20.67
N LYS A 375 -9.85 19.72 21.85
CA LYS A 375 -10.17 20.36 23.14
C LYS A 375 -9.26 21.56 23.44
N HIS A 376 -8.00 21.51 23.03
CA HIS A 376 -7.04 22.60 23.20
C HIS A 376 -7.06 23.63 22.06
N GLY A 377 -8.09 23.61 21.21
CA GLY A 377 -8.28 24.59 20.13
C GLY A 377 -7.61 24.23 18.81
N GLY A 378 -7.07 23.01 18.70
CA GLY A 378 -6.60 22.46 17.43
C GLY A 378 -7.77 22.22 16.49
N ARG A 379 -7.47 22.21 15.19
CA ARG A 379 -8.46 21.94 14.14
C ARG A 379 -8.02 20.77 13.27
N VAL A 380 -8.96 19.94 12.82
CA VAL A 380 -8.66 18.75 12.03
C VAL A 380 -9.46 18.73 10.73
N LEU A 381 -8.76 18.56 9.61
CA LEU A 381 -9.31 18.14 8.33
C LEU A 381 -9.11 16.63 8.18
N TRP A 382 -10.20 15.88 8.25
CA TRP A 382 -10.25 14.43 8.11
C TRP A 382 -10.71 14.05 6.70
N ILE A 383 -9.83 13.42 5.93
CA ILE A 383 -10.09 13.02 4.54
C ILE A 383 -10.43 11.52 4.53
N MET A 384 -11.71 11.21 4.32
CA MET A 384 -12.31 9.89 4.51
C MET A 384 -12.20 9.01 3.27
N GLY A 385 -12.11 7.69 3.48
CA GLY A 385 -12.32 6.70 2.43
C GLY A 385 -13.42 5.68 2.74
N ASN A 386 -13.23 4.45 2.24
CA ASN A 386 -14.27 3.43 2.15
C ASN A 386 -14.53 2.66 3.46
N SER A 387 -13.53 2.60 4.35
CA SER A 387 -13.43 1.45 5.25
C SER A 387 -14.26 1.56 6.54
N GLN A 388 -14.44 2.75 7.13
CA GLN A 388 -15.24 2.99 8.35
C GLN A 388 -15.64 4.48 8.48
N PRO A 389 -16.65 4.82 9.31
CA PRO A 389 -17.02 6.21 9.61
C PRO A 389 -15.90 6.96 10.34
N ALA A 390 -16.06 8.27 10.50
CA ALA A 390 -15.10 9.12 11.21
C ALA A 390 -14.86 8.63 12.67
N PRO A 391 -13.70 8.99 13.29
CA PRO A 391 -13.36 8.61 14.66
C PRO A 391 -14.40 9.07 15.70
N LYS A 392 -14.42 8.49 16.91
CA LYS A 392 -15.46 8.83 17.92
C LYS A 392 -15.32 10.28 18.41
N SER A 393 -14.12 10.86 18.35
CA SER A 393 -13.90 12.29 18.57
C SER A 393 -14.67 13.22 17.61
N PHE A 394 -15.23 12.65 16.53
CA PHE A 394 -16.06 13.31 15.53
C PHE A 394 -17.55 12.90 15.68
N ALA A 395 -18.02 12.70 16.91
CA ALA A 395 -19.38 12.17 17.19
C ALA A 395 -20.51 12.85 16.38
N ALA A 396 -20.48 14.19 16.25
CA ALA A 396 -21.45 14.95 15.46
C ALA A 396 -21.52 14.51 13.98
N PHE A 397 -20.39 14.07 13.42
CA PHE A 397 -20.31 13.50 12.07
C PHE A 397 -20.87 12.08 12.05
N THR A 398 -20.47 11.22 12.98
CA THR A 398 -20.92 9.83 13.04
C THR A 398 -22.45 9.71 13.10
N GLU A 399 -23.13 10.64 13.78
CA GLU A 399 -24.60 10.70 13.85
C GLU A 399 -25.27 11.11 12.52
N ALA A 400 -24.62 11.99 11.75
CA ALA A 400 -25.11 12.48 10.46
C ALA A 400 -24.70 11.59 9.28
N MET A 401 -23.65 10.78 9.42
CA MET A 401 -23.10 9.95 8.35
C MET A 401 -24.08 8.87 7.91
N GLN A 402 -24.26 8.74 6.59
CA GLN A 402 -25.10 7.74 5.97
C GLN A 402 -24.33 6.99 4.89
N ARG A 403 -24.66 5.70 4.74
CA ARG A 403 -24.23 4.86 3.61
C ARG A 403 -25.44 4.10 3.11
N LYS A 404 -25.71 4.19 1.81
CA LYS A 404 -26.90 3.60 1.18
C LYS A 404 -26.91 2.07 1.30
N GLY A 405 -25.79 1.43 1.00
CA GLY A 405 -25.61 -0.01 1.11
C GLY A 405 -24.25 -0.39 1.69
N ALA A 406 -24.21 -1.47 2.49
CA ALA A 406 -23.00 -1.93 3.17
C ALA A 406 -21.83 -2.29 2.22
N LYS A 407 -22.11 -2.52 0.93
CA LYS A 407 -21.11 -2.82 -0.10
C LYS A 407 -20.82 -1.65 -1.04
N ASP A 408 -21.59 -0.56 -0.96
CA ASP A 408 -21.45 0.59 -1.85
C ASP A 408 -20.12 1.29 -1.58
N ARG A 409 -19.36 1.63 -2.62
CA ARG A 409 -18.03 2.25 -2.49
C ARG A 409 -18.05 3.76 -2.74
N LEU A 410 -19.15 4.25 -3.29
CA LEU A 410 -19.43 5.65 -3.63
C LEU A 410 -20.87 5.99 -3.21
N PRO A 411 -21.21 7.29 -3.05
CA PRO A 411 -22.57 7.70 -2.69
C PRO A 411 -23.60 7.52 -3.82
N VAL A 412 -23.10 7.34 -5.05
CA VAL A 412 -23.86 7.09 -6.29
C VAL A 412 -23.23 5.92 -7.06
N THR A 413 -23.86 5.46 -8.15
CA THR A 413 -23.25 4.39 -8.98
C THR A 413 -21.97 4.88 -9.66
N ASP A 414 -21.12 3.95 -10.10
CA ASP A 414 -19.87 4.29 -10.81
C ASP A 414 -20.13 5.15 -12.05
N GLU A 415 -21.21 4.88 -12.80
CA GLU A 415 -21.60 5.63 -13.99
C GLU A 415 -22.07 7.05 -13.65
N ALA A 416 -22.93 7.17 -12.63
CA ALA A 416 -23.43 8.47 -12.18
C ALA A 416 -22.31 9.33 -11.58
N PHE A 417 -21.34 8.71 -10.91
CA PHE A 417 -20.18 9.40 -10.35
C PHE A 417 -19.35 10.08 -11.44
N LEU A 418 -19.10 9.41 -12.56
CA LEU A 418 -18.31 9.96 -13.67
C LEU A 418 -18.97 11.17 -14.36
N THR A 419 -20.29 11.31 -14.25
CA THR A 419 -21.02 12.47 -14.76
C THR A 419 -21.31 13.51 -13.69
N SER A 420 -20.91 13.26 -12.44
CA SER A 420 -21.17 14.15 -11.32
C SER A 420 -20.20 15.34 -11.28
N SER A 421 -20.59 16.36 -10.53
CA SER A 421 -19.72 17.49 -10.21
C SER A 421 -19.68 17.74 -8.70
N ALA A 422 -18.54 18.20 -8.20
CA ALA A 422 -18.32 18.53 -6.80
C ALA A 422 -18.27 20.05 -6.61
N GLU A 423 -18.84 20.55 -5.51
CA GLU A 423 -18.75 21.95 -5.11
C GLU A 423 -18.21 22.04 -3.68
N VAL A 424 -17.25 22.95 -3.45
CA VAL A 424 -16.86 23.35 -2.09
C VAL A 424 -17.74 24.52 -1.67
N VAL A 425 -18.72 24.24 -0.82
CA VAL A 425 -19.80 25.16 -0.47
C VAL A 425 -19.24 26.46 0.12
N GLY A 426 -19.68 27.60 -0.40
CA GLY A 426 -19.29 28.93 0.10
C GLY A 426 -17.83 29.34 -0.15
N SER A 427 -17.07 28.56 -0.94
CA SER A 427 -15.68 28.88 -1.27
C SER A 427 -15.51 29.91 -2.39
N GLY A 428 -16.52 30.04 -3.27
CA GLY A 428 -16.42 30.80 -4.51
C GLY A 428 -15.62 30.11 -5.62
N LEU A 429 -15.14 28.88 -5.41
CA LEU A 429 -14.55 28.06 -6.46
C LEU A 429 -15.61 27.67 -7.50
N PRO A 430 -15.22 27.48 -8.76
CA PRO A 430 -16.11 26.89 -9.76
C PRO A 430 -16.50 25.46 -9.35
N VAL A 431 -17.67 25.03 -9.81
CA VAL A 431 -18.10 23.63 -9.70
C VAL A 431 -17.12 22.76 -10.49
N LEU A 432 -16.64 21.68 -9.87
CA LEU A 432 -15.59 20.82 -10.39
C LEU A 432 -16.19 19.56 -10.99
N LYS A 433 -16.04 19.39 -12.30
CA LYS A 433 -16.54 18.22 -13.01
C LYS A 433 -15.60 17.02 -12.84
N ILE A 434 -16.15 15.85 -12.51
CA ILE A 434 -15.40 14.60 -12.48
C ILE A 434 -15.14 14.14 -13.92
N THR A 435 -13.89 13.79 -14.23
CA THR A 435 -13.48 13.35 -15.58
C THR A 435 -12.91 11.93 -15.59
N HIS A 436 -12.54 11.40 -14.42
CA HIS A 436 -11.97 10.08 -14.29
C HIS A 436 -12.77 9.20 -13.32
N PRO A 437 -12.89 7.88 -13.60
CA PRO A 437 -13.60 6.98 -12.72
C PRO A 437 -12.81 6.75 -11.43
N ALA A 438 -13.49 6.74 -10.28
CA ALA A 438 -12.86 6.34 -9.02
C ALA A 438 -12.46 4.84 -9.02
N LYS A 439 -13.13 4.03 -9.84
CA LYS A 439 -12.80 2.61 -10.01
C LYS A 439 -11.75 2.44 -11.09
N THR A 440 -10.66 1.79 -10.72
CA THR A 440 -9.56 1.37 -11.60
C THR A 440 -9.63 -0.13 -11.89
N SER A 441 -8.88 -0.60 -12.87
CA SER A 441 -8.83 -2.01 -13.28
C SER A 441 -8.37 -2.94 -12.15
N ALA A 442 -7.46 -2.44 -11.31
CA ALA A 442 -6.98 -3.09 -10.09
C ALA A 442 -6.48 -2.03 -9.08
N GLY A 443 -6.06 -2.48 -7.91
CA GLY A 443 -5.32 -1.68 -6.93
C GLY A 443 -6.12 -1.12 -5.75
N TRP A 444 -5.37 -0.69 -4.74
CA TRP A 444 -5.80 -0.18 -3.44
C TRP A 444 -5.87 1.37 -3.38
N GLN A 445 -5.42 2.06 -4.42
CA GLN A 445 -5.41 3.53 -4.53
C GLN A 445 -6.76 4.15 -4.93
N GLN A 446 -7.83 3.36 -4.98
CA GLN A 446 -9.14 3.82 -5.43
C GLN A 446 -9.72 4.87 -4.48
N PRO A 447 -10.08 6.09 -4.95
CA PRO A 447 -10.56 7.18 -4.11
C PRO A 447 -12.03 6.98 -3.69
N PHE A 448 -12.35 5.81 -3.15
CA PHE A 448 -13.69 5.46 -2.72
C PHE A 448 -14.02 6.05 -1.35
N CYS A 449 -15.19 6.68 -1.28
CA CYS A 449 -15.81 7.12 -0.04
C CYS A 449 -17.33 7.06 -0.23
N PRO A 450 -18.05 6.13 0.43
CA PRO A 450 -19.49 5.95 0.20
C PRO A 450 -20.38 6.86 1.05
N TRP A 451 -19.77 7.69 1.89
CA TRP A 451 -20.47 8.42 2.94
C TRP A 451 -21.12 9.70 2.43
N THR A 452 -22.35 9.93 2.87
CA THR A 452 -23.06 11.22 2.77
C THR A 452 -23.42 11.71 4.18
N PHE A 453 -23.82 12.98 4.28
CA PHE A 453 -24.24 13.60 5.54
C PHE A 453 -25.69 14.06 5.47
N ASP A 454 -26.49 13.61 6.42
CA ASP A 454 -27.83 14.14 6.69
C ASP A 454 -27.75 15.16 7.82
N LEU A 455 -27.62 16.41 7.43
CA LEU A 455 -27.42 17.53 8.36
C LEU A 455 -28.63 17.79 9.25
N ALA A 456 -29.82 17.26 8.92
CA ALA A 456 -30.99 17.36 9.80
C ALA A 456 -30.80 16.55 11.10
N LYS A 457 -29.88 15.58 11.11
CA LYS A 457 -29.54 14.77 12.29
C LYS A 457 -28.49 15.41 13.20
N SER A 458 -27.80 16.45 12.74
CA SER A 458 -26.75 17.11 13.51
C SER A 458 -26.73 18.61 13.24
N PRO A 459 -27.37 19.43 14.11
CA PRO A 459 -27.45 20.89 13.93
C PRO A 459 -26.07 21.58 14.07
N ASP A 460 -25.09 20.87 14.61
CA ASP A 460 -23.72 21.35 14.78
C ASP A 460 -22.88 21.21 13.50
N LEU A 461 -23.46 20.70 12.41
CA LEU A 461 -22.78 20.56 11.12
C LEU A 461 -23.34 21.51 10.06
N LYS A 462 -22.44 21.94 9.18
CA LYS A 462 -22.73 22.70 7.96
C LYS A 462 -22.21 21.93 6.75
N PRO A 463 -22.84 22.07 5.57
CA PRO A 463 -22.33 21.46 4.35
C PRO A 463 -20.98 22.10 3.99
N LEU A 464 -20.02 21.27 3.58
CA LEU A 464 -18.68 21.70 3.17
C LEU A 464 -18.38 21.28 1.72
N VAL A 465 -18.76 20.07 1.34
CA VAL A 465 -18.65 19.57 -0.03
C VAL A 465 -19.95 18.93 -0.45
N THR A 466 -20.48 19.30 -1.61
CA THR A 466 -21.63 18.66 -2.25
C THR A 466 -21.20 17.91 -3.51
N LEU A 467 -21.93 16.84 -3.83
CA LEU A 467 -21.81 16.09 -5.07
C LEU A 467 -23.15 16.16 -5.79
N ASP A 468 -23.18 16.78 -6.95
CA ASP A 468 -24.34 16.84 -7.84
C ASP A 468 -24.22 15.77 -8.92
N SER A 469 -25.15 14.81 -8.94
CA SER A 469 -25.23 13.75 -9.95
C SER A 469 -26.39 13.95 -10.94
N GLY A 470 -26.87 15.20 -11.10
CA GLY A 470 -27.98 15.58 -11.98
C GLY A 470 -29.35 15.33 -11.37
N ASP A 471 -29.60 14.11 -10.92
CA ASP A 471 -30.89 13.71 -10.31
C ASP A 471 -30.99 14.10 -8.83
N GLN A 472 -29.86 14.36 -8.18
CA GLN A 472 -29.77 14.67 -6.76
C GLN A 472 -28.47 15.42 -6.44
N THR A 473 -28.53 16.25 -5.40
CA THR A 473 -27.37 16.85 -4.77
C THR A 473 -27.19 16.26 -3.38
N LEU A 474 -26.04 15.65 -3.14
CA LEU A 474 -25.70 14.98 -1.88
C LEU A 474 -24.67 15.80 -1.12
N THR A 475 -24.85 15.99 0.19
CA THR A 475 -23.77 16.50 1.05
C THR A 475 -22.81 15.36 1.31
N VAL A 476 -21.58 15.46 0.81
CA VAL A 476 -20.56 14.41 0.92
C VAL A 476 -19.39 14.81 1.81
N GLY A 477 -19.28 16.10 2.14
CA GLY A 477 -18.38 16.62 3.16
C GLY A 477 -19.10 17.63 4.05
N ALA A 478 -18.73 17.66 5.33
CA ALA A 478 -19.31 18.54 6.34
C ALA A 478 -18.22 19.17 7.22
N ILE A 479 -18.57 20.27 7.89
CA ILE A 479 -17.73 20.97 8.87
C ILE A 479 -18.55 21.30 10.10
N THR A 480 -17.92 21.30 11.28
CA THR A 480 -18.57 21.76 12.50
C THR A 480 -18.86 23.26 12.44
N THR A 481 -19.93 23.71 13.12
CA THR A 481 -20.35 25.11 13.16
C THR A 481 -19.29 26.04 13.76
N ASP A 482 -18.42 25.50 14.62
CA ASP A 482 -17.26 26.16 15.24
C ASP A 482 -15.95 26.04 14.43
N SER A 483 -16.02 25.45 13.22
CA SER A 483 -14.89 25.26 12.30
C SER A 483 -13.69 24.50 12.86
N LYS A 484 -13.87 23.68 13.91
CA LYS A 484 -12.78 22.87 14.48
C LYS A 484 -12.55 21.55 13.76
N ALA A 485 -13.58 20.93 13.23
CA ALA A 485 -13.46 19.64 12.56
C ALA A 485 -14.16 19.68 11.22
N ALA A 486 -13.52 19.09 10.20
CA ALA A 486 -14.08 18.90 8.88
C ALA A 486 -13.87 17.46 8.43
N CYS A 487 -14.89 16.86 7.83
CA CYS A 487 -14.81 15.56 7.18
C CYS A 487 -15.13 15.72 5.69
N VAL A 488 -14.22 15.31 4.82
CA VAL A 488 -14.39 15.37 3.35
C VAL A 488 -14.06 14.02 2.72
N PRO A 489 -14.65 13.65 1.59
CA PRO A 489 -14.33 12.39 0.92
C PRO A 489 -12.99 12.49 0.20
N ILE A 490 -12.24 11.39 0.11
CA ILE A 490 -10.91 11.39 -0.53
C ILE A 490 -10.95 11.82 -2.00
N TYR A 491 -12.02 11.49 -2.72
CA TYR A 491 -12.20 11.93 -4.10
C TYR A 491 -12.26 13.46 -4.24
N ALA A 492 -12.61 14.23 -3.20
CA ALA A 492 -12.62 15.70 -3.27
C ALA A 492 -11.20 16.29 -3.40
N LEU A 493 -10.16 15.52 -3.07
CA LEU A 493 -8.77 15.96 -3.06
C LEU A 493 -7.85 15.05 -3.89
N THR A 494 -8.40 14.06 -4.58
CA THR A 494 -7.60 13.13 -5.41
C THR A 494 -7.08 13.87 -6.64
N PRO A 495 -5.75 13.98 -6.83
CA PRO A 495 -5.18 14.68 -7.97
C PRO A 495 -5.65 14.08 -9.29
N TYR A 496 -5.92 14.92 -10.28
CA TYR A 496 -6.36 14.53 -11.64
C TYR A 496 -7.70 13.80 -11.70
N LEU A 497 -8.52 13.84 -10.65
CA LEU A 497 -9.88 13.32 -10.74
C LEU A 497 -10.84 14.28 -11.47
N PHE A 498 -10.57 15.58 -11.33
CA PHE A 498 -11.36 16.66 -11.90
C PHE A 498 -10.80 17.15 -13.23
N GLU A 499 -11.61 17.93 -13.94
CA GLU A 499 -11.20 18.63 -15.16
C GLU A 499 -10.17 19.74 -14.85
N SER A 500 -8.87 19.41 -14.90
CA SER A 500 -7.78 20.36 -14.58
C SER A 500 -6.47 20.15 -15.36
N GLY A 501 -6.51 19.34 -16.43
CA GLY A 501 -5.35 18.93 -17.21
C GLY A 501 -5.03 17.45 -17.01
N ASP A 502 -4.30 16.85 -17.93
CA ASP A 502 -3.98 15.42 -17.93
C ASP A 502 -2.48 15.11 -17.85
N THR A 503 -1.63 16.12 -17.67
CA THR A 503 -0.17 15.96 -17.60
C THR A 503 0.34 15.86 -16.16
N ILE A 504 1.18 14.87 -15.90
CA ILE A 504 1.95 14.73 -14.66
C ILE A 504 3.37 15.22 -14.93
N GLU A 505 3.69 16.40 -14.40
CA GLU A 505 4.97 17.07 -14.61
C GLU A 505 6.16 16.27 -14.07
N VAL A 506 6.04 15.77 -12.84
CA VAL A 506 7.10 14.99 -12.17
C VAL A 506 6.47 13.80 -11.44
N ALA A 507 6.44 12.65 -12.11
CA ALA A 507 5.75 11.46 -11.64
C ALA A 507 6.29 10.91 -10.30
N HIS A 508 7.60 10.97 -10.11
CA HIS A 508 8.27 10.46 -8.91
C HIS A 508 8.19 11.44 -7.72
N GLU A 509 7.66 12.64 -7.93
CA GLU A 509 7.41 13.65 -6.91
C GLU A 509 5.91 14.00 -6.85
N PRO A 510 5.04 13.11 -6.33
CA PRO A 510 3.61 13.33 -6.38
C PRO A 510 3.24 14.65 -5.70
N ALA A 511 2.39 15.42 -6.38
CA ALA A 511 1.82 16.69 -5.96
C ALA A 511 0.34 16.73 -6.38
N MET A 512 -0.44 17.58 -5.73
CA MET A 512 -1.80 17.87 -6.17
C MET A 512 -1.79 18.66 -7.48
N ASP A 513 -2.72 18.36 -8.38
CA ASP A 513 -3.00 19.20 -9.53
C ASP A 513 -3.76 20.46 -9.10
N ALA A 514 -3.95 21.41 -10.04
CA ALA A 514 -4.50 22.73 -9.73
C ALA A 514 -5.88 22.66 -9.06
N ALA A 515 -6.81 21.84 -9.58
CA ALA A 515 -8.15 21.73 -9.01
C ALA A 515 -8.12 21.16 -7.59
N ALA A 516 -7.41 20.06 -7.36
CA ALA A 516 -7.37 19.44 -6.04
C ALA A 516 -6.67 20.36 -5.03
N PHE A 517 -5.63 21.10 -5.44
CA PHE A 517 -4.96 22.07 -4.57
C PHE A 517 -5.86 23.27 -4.24
N ASP A 518 -6.65 23.77 -5.20
CA ASP A 518 -7.65 24.82 -4.97
C ASP A 518 -8.69 24.39 -3.93
N VAL A 519 -9.19 23.14 -4.05
CA VAL A 519 -10.08 22.56 -3.04
C VAL A 519 -9.40 22.55 -1.68
N LEU A 520 -8.17 22.02 -1.57
CA LEU A 520 -7.43 21.99 -0.30
C LEU A 520 -7.35 23.39 0.33
N ARG A 521 -6.97 24.41 -0.45
CA ARG A 521 -6.86 25.79 0.04
C ARG A 521 -8.20 26.33 0.53
N ALA A 522 -9.29 26.06 -0.19
CA ALA A 522 -10.62 26.45 0.22
C ALA A 522 -11.05 25.78 1.53
N LEU A 523 -10.82 24.47 1.67
CA LEU A 523 -11.11 23.73 2.90
C LEU A 523 -10.31 24.28 4.09
N LEU A 524 -9.01 24.51 3.91
CA LEU A 524 -8.14 25.05 4.94
C LEU A 524 -8.52 26.48 5.36
N LYS A 525 -9.09 27.28 4.44
CA LYS A 525 -9.61 28.62 4.74
C LYS A 525 -10.90 28.57 5.57
N GLN A 526 -11.77 27.61 5.33
CA GLN A 526 -12.98 27.43 6.14
C GLN A 526 -12.69 26.88 7.54
N LEU A 527 -11.55 26.19 7.69
CA LEU A 527 -11.02 25.66 8.94
C LEU A 527 -10.12 26.69 9.68
N GLN A 528 -10.56 27.96 9.76
CA GLN A 528 -9.84 29.07 10.41
C GLN A 528 -10.54 29.54 11.69
#